data_AF-A0A6A3D6K5-F1
#
_entry.id   AF-A0A6A3D6K5-F1
#
_cell.length_a   1.000
_cell.length_b   1.000
_cell.length_c   1.000
_cell.angle_alpha   90.00
_cell.angle_beta   90.00
_cell.angle_gamma   90.00
#
_symmetry.space_group_name_H-M   'P 1'
#
loop_
_entity.id
_entity.type
_entity.pdbx_description
1 polymer ?
#
loop_
_entity_poly.entity_id
_entity_poly.type
_entity_poly.pdbx_seq_one_letter_code
_entity_poly.pdbx_strand_id
1 'polypeptide(L)'
;METELKEMNFAHDAFQFQWDEIIMPALRHFYKVHGHTDVSYRFVVPDSDDAWPRLSWNWPLGGTVLRVRIGNGFSRQVGESKEELKKMKLCYEMTIFERDWNEKILPALMELAKCTTIVLWGSRSWYHAHIRGPKKHGIFVSVES
;
A
#
# COMPACT_ATOMS: atom_id res chain seq x y z
N MET A 1 -8.43 -4.84 -45.30
CA MET A 1 -8.29 -3.50 -44.69
C MET A 1 -8.40 -3.53 -43.16
N GLU A 2 -9.28 -4.34 -42.55
CA GLU A 2 -9.33 -4.52 -41.07
C GLU A 2 -8.09 -5.23 -40.49
N THR A 3 -7.38 -6.01 -41.32
CA THR A 3 -6.20 -6.80 -40.96
C THR A 3 -4.91 -5.99 -40.92
N GLU A 4 -4.76 -4.98 -41.78
CA GLU A 4 -3.58 -4.11 -41.82
C GLU A 4 -3.56 -3.12 -40.64
N LEU A 5 -4.74 -2.72 -40.16
CA LEU A 5 -4.88 -1.90 -38.94
C LEU A 5 -4.55 -2.69 -37.66
N LYS A 6 -4.75 -4.02 -37.65
CA LYS A 6 -4.27 -4.89 -36.57
C LYS A 6 -2.74 -5.01 -36.54
N GLU A 7 -2.09 -4.89 -37.69
CA GLU A 7 -0.62 -4.85 -37.78
C GLU A 7 -0.06 -3.47 -37.36
N MET A 8 -0.84 -2.40 -37.49
CA MET A 8 -0.51 -1.06 -36.99
C MET A 8 -1.01 -0.83 -35.55
N ASN A 9 -0.75 -1.78 -34.66
CA ASN A 9 -1.07 -1.75 -33.22
C ASN A 9 -0.18 -0.77 -32.41
N PHE A 10 0.23 0.35 -33.02
CA PHE A 10 1.36 1.16 -32.57
C PHE A 10 1.18 1.82 -31.19
N ALA A 11 -0.05 2.07 -30.76
CA ALA A 11 -0.33 2.72 -29.47
C ALA A 11 -0.64 1.73 -28.33
N HIS A 12 -1.15 0.53 -28.66
CA HIS A 12 -1.50 -0.48 -27.65
C HIS A 12 -0.26 -1.24 -27.17
N ASP A 13 0.73 -1.38 -28.06
CA ASP A 13 2.03 -1.97 -27.75
C ASP A 13 2.91 -1.02 -26.93
N ALA A 14 2.81 0.30 -27.12
CA ALA A 14 3.66 1.25 -26.40
C ALA A 14 3.53 1.13 -24.86
N PHE A 15 2.32 0.98 -24.33
CA PHE A 15 2.13 0.77 -22.89
C PHE A 15 2.58 -0.62 -22.43
N GLN A 16 2.41 -1.65 -23.27
CA GLN A 16 2.87 -3.00 -22.97
C GLN A 16 4.40 -3.06 -22.95
N PHE A 17 5.04 -2.53 -23.99
CA PHE A 17 6.48 -2.35 -24.11
C PHE A 17 7.05 -1.56 -22.93
N GLN A 18 6.46 -0.42 -22.57
CA GLN A 18 6.88 0.33 -21.38
C GLN A 18 6.77 -0.52 -20.11
N TRP A 19 5.70 -1.32 -19.99
CA TRP A 19 5.53 -2.18 -18.83
C TRP A 19 6.61 -3.27 -18.75
N ASP A 20 6.79 -4.02 -19.85
CA ASP A 20 7.62 -5.23 -19.90
C ASP A 20 9.11 -4.91 -19.96
N GLU A 21 9.51 -3.88 -20.71
CA GLU A 21 10.90 -3.57 -21.00
C GLU A 21 11.49 -2.48 -20.10
N ILE A 22 10.65 -1.62 -19.52
CA ILE A 22 11.10 -0.45 -18.76
C ILE A 22 10.70 -0.55 -17.29
N ILE A 23 9.40 -0.67 -17.02
CA ILE A 23 8.83 -0.52 -15.67
C ILE A 23 9.11 -1.74 -14.82
N MET A 24 8.74 -2.94 -15.29
CA MET A 24 8.90 -4.19 -14.54
C MET A 24 10.36 -4.55 -14.29
N PRO A 25 11.31 -4.43 -15.26
CA PRO A 25 12.72 -4.66 -15.01
C PRO A 25 13.30 -3.71 -13.95
N ALA A 26 12.95 -2.42 -14.00
CA ALA A 26 13.37 -1.45 -12.99
C ALA A 26 12.79 -1.75 -11.61
N LEU A 27 11.51 -2.11 -11.53
CA LEU A 27 10.85 -2.51 -10.28
C LEU A 27 11.47 -3.76 -9.67
N ARG A 28 11.76 -4.78 -10.49
CA ARG A 28 12.45 -6.00 -10.05
C ARG A 28 13.84 -5.68 -9.51
N HIS A 29 14.59 -4.80 -10.20
CA HIS A 29 15.90 -4.36 -9.73
C HIS A 29 15.80 -3.62 -8.39
N PHE A 30 14.92 -2.62 -8.30
CA PHE A 30 14.67 -1.88 -7.06
C PHE A 30 14.32 -2.83 -5.90
N TYR A 31 13.41 -3.78 -6.15
CA TYR A 31 13.02 -4.77 -5.15
C TYR A 31 14.19 -5.67 -4.72
N LYS A 32 15.06 -6.09 -5.65
CA LYS A 32 16.24 -6.90 -5.34
C LYS A 32 17.23 -6.16 -4.43
N VAL A 33 17.39 -4.85 -4.63
CA VAL A 33 18.33 -4.02 -3.86
C VAL A 33 17.76 -3.62 -2.50
N HIS A 34 16.47 -3.25 -2.44
CA HIS A 34 15.87 -2.68 -1.24
C HIS A 34 14.99 -3.66 -0.44
N GLY A 35 14.57 -4.78 -1.03
CA GLY A 35 13.67 -5.76 -0.41
C GLY A 35 12.20 -5.32 -0.31
N HIS A 36 11.87 -4.13 -0.84
CA HIS A 36 10.53 -3.56 -0.89
C HIS A 36 10.34 -2.73 -2.17
N THR A 37 9.10 -2.38 -2.50
CA THR A 37 8.76 -1.50 -3.64
C THR A 37 8.13 -0.17 -3.19
N ASP A 38 8.45 0.28 -1.98
CA ASP A 38 8.18 1.66 -1.54
C ASP A 38 9.16 2.64 -2.20
N VAL A 39 8.92 2.92 -3.48
CA VAL A 39 9.73 3.84 -4.28
C VAL A 39 9.30 5.27 -3.97
N SER A 40 10.24 6.13 -3.56
CA SER A 40 9.99 7.56 -3.36
C SER A 40 9.44 8.20 -4.65
N TYR A 41 8.44 9.08 -4.54
CA TYR A 41 7.82 9.76 -5.70
C TYR A 41 8.84 10.43 -6.63
N ARG A 42 9.90 11.02 -6.06
CA ARG A 42 10.94 11.74 -6.82
C ARG A 42 12.03 10.83 -7.38
N PHE A 43 11.96 9.53 -7.13
CA PHE A 43 12.98 8.60 -7.58
C PHE A 43 12.91 8.44 -9.11
N VAL A 44 14.06 8.69 -9.73
CA VAL A 44 14.34 8.50 -11.14
C VAL A 44 15.46 7.48 -11.23
N VAL A 45 15.34 6.51 -12.15
CA VAL A 45 16.39 5.50 -12.35
C VAL A 45 17.68 6.20 -12.79
N PRO A 46 18.80 6.00 -12.08
CA PRO A 46 20.07 6.60 -12.45
C PRO A 46 20.59 6.04 -13.78
N ASP A 47 21.17 6.89 -14.62
CA ASP A 47 21.81 6.53 -15.89
C ASP A 47 23.32 6.31 -15.78
N SER A 48 23.89 6.56 -14.60
CA SER A 48 25.31 6.34 -14.29
C SER A 48 25.62 4.96 -13.70
N ASP A 49 24.58 4.14 -13.48
CA ASP A 49 24.70 2.83 -12.84
C ASP A 49 24.21 1.72 -13.79
N ASP A 50 25.19 0.95 -14.32
CA ASP A 50 24.96 -0.19 -15.21
C ASP A 50 24.24 -1.36 -14.53
N ALA A 51 24.05 -1.34 -13.20
CA ALA A 51 23.23 -2.32 -12.51
C ALA A 51 21.74 -2.21 -12.92
N TRP A 52 21.31 -1.02 -13.37
CA TRP A 52 19.95 -0.78 -13.85
C TRP A 52 19.78 -1.17 -15.33
N PRO A 53 18.61 -1.67 -15.73
CA PRO A 53 18.32 -1.89 -17.15
C PRO A 53 18.42 -0.57 -17.93
N ARG A 54 19.18 -0.58 -19.04
CA ARG A 54 19.45 0.63 -19.85
C ARG A 54 18.18 1.32 -20.34
N LEU A 55 17.16 0.54 -20.71
CA LEU A 55 15.87 1.08 -21.16
C LEU A 55 15.11 1.80 -20.05
N SER A 56 15.43 1.50 -18.80
CA SER A 56 14.84 2.13 -17.62
C SER A 56 15.57 3.39 -17.18
N TRP A 57 16.75 3.70 -17.70
CA TRP A 57 17.51 4.88 -17.31
C TRP A 57 16.73 6.17 -17.51
N ASN A 58 16.86 7.09 -16.56
CA ASN A 58 16.12 8.34 -16.50
C ASN A 58 14.59 8.19 -16.42
N TRP A 59 14.08 6.97 -16.21
CA TRP A 59 12.64 6.75 -16.06
C TRP A 59 12.17 7.20 -14.67
N PRO A 60 11.07 7.97 -14.56
CA PRO A 60 10.52 8.44 -13.29
C PRO A 60 9.75 7.32 -12.57
N LEU A 61 10.46 6.29 -12.13
CA LEU A 61 9.90 5.08 -11.53
C LEU A 61 9.03 5.38 -10.31
N GLY A 62 9.39 6.36 -9.49
CA GLY A 62 8.58 6.78 -8.34
C GLY A 62 7.20 7.30 -8.73
N GLY A 63 7.14 8.14 -9.76
CA GLY A 63 5.88 8.65 -10.31
C GLY A 63 5.04 7.54 -10.95
N THR A 64 5.68 6.61 -11.67
CA THR A 64 4.98 5.44 -12.23
C THR A 64 4.38 4.55 -11.15
N VAL A 65 5.14 4.22 -10.11
CA VAL A 65 4.66 3.40 -8.99
C VAL A 65 3.49 4.09 -8.28
N LEU A 66 3.55 5.41 -8.09
CA LEU A 66 2.42 6.17 -7.56
C LEU A 66 1.17 6.04 -8.43
N ARG A 67 1.30 6.19 -9.76
CA ARG A 67 0.17 6.06 -10.70
C ARG A 67 -0.45 4.67 -10.68
N VAL A 68 0.38 3.63 -10.59
CA VAL A 68 -0.06 2.24 -10.43
C VAL A 68 -0.84 2.07 -9.13
N ARG A 69 -0.35 2.62 -8.02
CA ARG A 69 -1.00 2.52 -6.70
C ARG A 69 -2.36 3.21 -6.63
N ILE A 70 -2.50 4.38 -7.26
CA ILE A 70 -3.77 5.13 -7.28
C ILE A 70 -4.72 4.68 -8.41
N GLY A 71 -4.35 3.66 -9.19
CA GLY A 71 -5.17 3.14 -10.29
C GLY A 71 -5.24 4.04 -11.53
N ASN A 72 -4.39 5.07 -11.63
CA ASN A 72 -4.40 6.05 -12.73
C ASN A 72 -3.40 5.74 -13.85
N GLY A 73 -2.86 4.51 -13.91
CA GLY A 73 -1.94 4.12 -14.98
C GLY A 73 -1.72 2.61 -15.05
N PHE A 74 -1.52 2.11 -16.28
CA PHE A 74 -1.21 0.70 -16.57
C PHE A 74 -2.21 -0.31 -15.99
N SER A 75 -3.49 0.05 -15.86
CA SER A 75 -4.50 -0.79 -15.20
C SER A 75 -4.62 -2.20 -15.80
N ARG A 76 -4.55 -2.31 -17.14
CA ARG A 76 -4.55 -3.60 -17.85
C ARG A 76 -3.32 -4.43 -17.46
N GLN A 77 -2.12 -3.86 -17.58
CA GLN A 77 -0.86 -4.54 -17.33
C GLN A 77 -0.66 -4.90 -15.85
N VAL A 78 -1.15 -4.05 -14.94
CA VAL A 78 -1.20 -4.31 -13.50
C VAL A 78 -2.12 -5.50 -13.21
N GLY A 79 -3.27 -5.59 -13.89
CA GLY A 79 -4.16 -6.76 -13.79
C GLY A 79 -3.48 -8.04 -14.27
N GLU A 80 -2.77 -7.97 -15.40
CA GLU A 80 -2.03 -9.11 -15.98
C GLU A 80 -0.84 -9.54 -15.10
N SER A 81 -0.14 -8.59 -14.48
CA SER A 81 1.06 -8.82 -13.64
C SER A 81 0.75 -8.88 -12.14
N LYS A 82 -0.54 -9.01 -11.77
CA LYS A 82 -1.05 -8.89 -10.39
C LYS A 82 -0.30 -9.77 -9.39
N GLU A 83 -0.06 -11.03 -9.74
CA GLU A 83 0.61 -11.99 -8.85
C GLU A 83 2.09 -11.68 -8.64
N GLU A 84 2.78 -11.22 -9.68
CA GLU A 84 4.19 -10.81 -9.58
C GLU A 84 4.33 -9.55 -8.70
N LEU A 85 3.47 -8.56 -8.92
CA LEU A 85 3.42 -7.34 -8.11
C LEU A 85 3.15 -7.66 -6.63
N LYS A 86 2.23 -8.59 -6.35
CA LYS A 86 1.94 -9.06 -5.00
C LYS A 86 3.16 -9.74 -4.37
N LYS A 87 3.88 -10.58 -5.11
CA LYS A 87 5.12 -11.22 -4.65
C LYS A 87 6.22 -10.21 -4.32
N MET A 88 6.32 -9.13 -5.10
CA MET A 88 7.26 -8.02 -4.84
C MET A 88 6.80 -7.08 -3.72
N LYS A 89 5.68 -7.38 -3.04
CA LYS A 89 5.07 -6.55 -1.99
C LYS A 89 4.69 -5.15 -2.47
N LEU A 90 4.36 -5.00 -3.75
CA LEU A 90 3.80 -3.77 -4.27
C LEU A 90 2.33 -3.68 -3.83
N CYS A 91 2.09 -3.00 -2.70
CA CYS A 91 0.73 -2.72 -2.24
C CYS A 91 0.06 -1.70 -3.18
N TYR A 92 -0.76 -2.18 -4.09
CA TYR A 92 -1.70 -1.39 -4.89
C TYR A 92 -3.17 -1.61 -4.47
N GLU A 93 -3.45 -2.61 -3.62
CA GLU A 93 -4.81 -2.89 -3.13
C GLU A 93 -5.23 -1.99 -1.95
N MET A 94 -4.26 -1.38 -1.24
CA MET A 94 -4.53 -0.43 -0.14
C MET A 94 -4.14 0.98 -0.55
N THR A 95 -4.94 1.96 -0.12
CA THR A 95 -4.59 3.37 -0.28
C THR A 95 -3.29 3.70 0.47
N ILE A 96 -2.54 4.70 0.01
CA ILE A 96 -1.30 5.17 0.69
C ILE A 96 -1.58 5.46 2.17
N PHE A 97 -2.78 5.98 2.47
CA PHE A 97 -3.26 6.27 3.81
C PHE A 97 -3.44 5.00 4.66
N GLU A 98 -4.07 3.94 4.13
CA GLU A 98 -4.24 2.68 4.87
C GLU A 98 -2.90 1.99 5.13
N ARG A 99 -1.95 2.08 4.20
CA ARG A 99 -0.59 1.55 4.40
C ARG A 99 0.15 2.31 5.50
N ASP A 100 0.25 3.64 5.38
CA ASP A 100 0.97 4.44 6.39
C ASP A 100 0.29 4.34 7.76
N TRP A 101 -1.05 4.22 7.79
CA TRP A 101 -1.77 3.91 9.02
C TRP A 101 -1.37 2.56 9.59
N ASN A 102 -1.38 1.47 8.81
CA ASN A 102 -1.11 0.11 9.31
C ASN A 102 0.37 -0.16 9.63
N GLU A 103 1.30 0.45 8.90
CA GLU A 103 2.73 0.16 9.04
C GLU A 103 3.44 1.10 10.00
N LYS A 104 2.97 2.35 10.16
CA LYS A 104 3.66 3.37 10.97
C LYS A 104 2.83 3.81 12.16
N ILE A 105 1.59 4.23 11.91
CA ILE A 105 0.77 4.87 12.95
C ILE A 105 0.19 3.84 13.92
N LEU A 106 -0.41 2.77 13.41
CA LEU A 106 -1.07 1.73 14.20
C LEU A 106 -0.07 1.01 15.13
N PRO A 107 1.12 0.59 14.69
CA PRO A 107 2.11 0.02 15.60
C PRO A 107 2.56 1.01 16.67
N ALA A 108 2.80 2.27 16.32
CA ALA A 108 3.17 3.30 17.30
C ALA A 108 2.06 3.53 18.35
N LEU A 109 0.80 3.58 17.92
CA LEU A 109 -0.37 3.67 18.82
C LEU A 109 -0.50 2.43 19.70
N MET A 110 -0.26 1.23 19.15
CA MET A 110 -0.28 -0.03 19.91
C MET A 110 0.85 -0.09 20.93
N GLU A 111 2.04 0.40 20.62
CA GLU A 111 3.15 0.52 21.58
C GLU A 111 2.83 1.52 22.72
N LEU A 112 2.22 2.66 22.40
CA LEU A 112 1.77 3.61 23.42
C LEU A 112 0.66 3.04 24.31
N ALA A 113 -0.23 2.21 23.76
CA ALA A 113 -1.25 1.49 24.52
C ALA A 113 -0.65 0.41 25.45
N LYS A 114 0.43 -0.25 25.04
CA LYS A 114 1.20 -1.16 25.91
C LYS A 114 1.86 -0.41 27.07
N CYS A 115 2.46 0.76 26.80
CA CYS A 115 3.04 1.61 27.83
C CYS A 115 2.01 2.09 28.86
N THR A 116 0.79 2.46 28.44
CA THR A 116 -0.29 2.84 29.36
C THR A 116 -0.84 1.67 30.19
N THR A 117 -0.82 0.44 29.64
CA THR A 117 -1.20 -0.78 30.38
C THR A 117 -0.17 -1.17 31.45
N ILE A 118 1.12 -0.90 31.23
CA ILE A 118 2.21 -1.14 32.20
C ILE A 118 2.14 -0.17 33.38
N VAL A 119 1.71 1.09 33.19
CA VAL A 119 1.56 2.05 34.31
C VAL A 119 0.34 1.74 35.20
N LEU A 120 -0.64 0.98 34.70
CA LEU A 120 -1.85 0.64 35.47
C LEU A 120 -1.74 -0.63 36.34
N TRP A 121 -0.62 -1.36 36.28
CA TRP A 121 -0.32 -2.43 37.23
C TRP A 121 0.70 -2.04 38.32
N GLY A 122 1.14 -0.78 38.35
CA GLY A 122 1.97 -0.21 39.43
C GLY A 122 1.19 0.46 40.56
N SER A 123 -0.12 0.71 40.40
CA SER A 123 -0.95 1.42 41.37
C SER A 123 -2.25 0.65 41.64
N ARG A 124 -2.13 -0.55 42.21
CA ARG A 124 -3.27 -1.30 42.76
C ARG A 124 -3.62 -0.79 44.16
N SER A 125 -4.02 0.46 44.23
CA SER A 125 -4.81 1.03 45.31
C SER A 125 -5.49 2.26 44.72
N TRP A 126 -6.80 2.45 44.98
CA TRP A 126 -7.65 3.53 44.46
C TRP A 126 -8.34 3.32 43.09
N TYR A 127 -9.09 2.23 42.90
CA TYR A 127 -10.24 2.24 41.98
C TYR A 127 -11.48 1.52 42.57
N HIS A 128 -11.70 1.69 43.89
CA HIS A 128 -13.01 1.51 44.50
C HIS A 128 -13.60 2.89 44.80
N ALA A 129 -14.13 3.58 43.79
CA ALA A 129 -15.24 4.53 43.94
C ALA A 129 -15.56 5.20 42.60
N HIS A 130 -16.84 5.16 42.24
CA HIS A 130 -17.52 6.07 41.31
C HIS A 130 -17.47 5.74 39.82
N ILE A 131 -18.15 4.65 39.44
CA ILE A 131 -19.01 4.67 38.24
C ILE A 131 -20.47 4.52 38.70
N ARG A 132 -21.12 5.64 39.04
CA ARG A 132 -22.59 5.73 39.04
C ARG A 132 -23.00 6.18 37.64
N GLY A 133 -23.42 5.24 36.80
CA GLY A 133 -24.11 5.54 35.56
C GLY A 133 -25.53 6.09 35.83
N PRO A 134 -26.09 6.92 34.93
CA PRO A 134 -27.40 7.54 35.12
C PRO A 134 -28.51 6.50 34.98
N LYS A 135 -29.38 6.44 36.00
CA LYS A 135 -30.57 5.57 36.06
C LYS A 135 -31.61 6.01 35.00
N LYS A 136 -31.77 5.25 33.93
CA LYS A 136 -32.98 5.33 33.11
C LYS A 136 -34.10 4.58 33.82
N HIS A 137 -35.12 5.34 34.24
CA HIS A 137 -36.38 4.80 34.72
C HIS A 137 -37.14 4.24 33.53
N GLY A 138 -37.46 2.95 33.57
CA GLY A 138 -38.26 2.26 32.57
C GLY A 138 -38.87 1.03 33.24
N ILE A 139 -40.15 1.15 33.56
CA ILE A 139 -40.98 0.17 34.26
C ILE A 139 -41.15 -1.08 33.39
N PHE A 140 -40.85 -2.26 33.94
CA PHE A 140 -41.37 -3.52 33.42
C PHE A 140 -41.97 -4.29 34.59
N VAL A 141 -43.29 -4.47 34.53
CA VAL A 141 -44.10 -5.18 35.49
C VAL A 141 -44.07 -6.66 35.09
N SER A 142 -43.63 -7.54 35.98
CA SER A 142 -43.85 -8.98 35.82
C SER A 142 -45.34 -9.28 35.98
N VAL A 143 -45.91 -9.98 35.00
CA VAL A 143 -47.10 -10.82 35.19
C VAL A 143 -46.61 -12.25 34.99
N GLU A 144 -46.66 -13.05 36.05
CA GLU A 144 -46.59 -14.51 35.99
C GLU A 144 -48.00 -15.09 36.21
N SER A 145 -48.19 -16.28 35.63
CA SER A 145 -49.40 -17.13 35.49
C SER A 145 -50.38 -16.75 34.39
#